data_AF-A0A8D1ZVE3-F1
#
_entry.id   AF-A0A8D1ZVE3-F1
#
_cell.length_a   1.000
_cell.length_b   1.000
_cell.length_c   1.000
_cell.angle_alpha   90.00
_cell.angle_beta   90.00
_cell.angle_gamma   90.00
#
_symmetry.space_group_name_H-M   'P 1'
#
loop_
_entity.id
_entity.type
_entity.pdbx_description
1 polymer ?
#
loop_
_entity_poly.entity_id
_entity_poly.type
_entity_poly.pdbx_seq_one_letter_code
_entity_poly.pdbx_strand_id
1 'polypeptide(L)'
;MLPAQEAAKLYHTNYVRNSRAIGVLWAIFTICFAIVNVVCFIQPYWIGDGVDTPQAGYFGLFHYCIGNGFSRELTCRGSFTDFSTLPSGAFKAASFFIGLSMMLIIACIICFTLFFFCNTATVYKICAWMQLTSAACLVLGCMIFPDGWDSDEVKRMCGEKTDKYTLGACSVRWAYILAIIGILDALILSFLAFVLGNRQDSLMAEELKAENK
;
A
#
# COMPACT_ATOMS: atom_id res chain seq x y z
N MET A 1 34.39 -10.91 -35.56
CA MET A 1 32.96 -11.09 -35.27
C MET A 1 32.85 -12.31 -34.36
N LEU A 2 32.28 -12.17 -33.16
CA LEU A 2 32.07 -13.32 -32.28
C LEU A 2 31.11 -14.31 -32.95
N PRO A 3 31.34 -15.64 -32.84
CA PRO A 3 30.36 -16.65 -33.23
C PRO A 3 29.00 -16.37 -32.58
N ALA A 4 27.90 -16.57 -33.31
CA ALA A 4 26.55 -16.25 -32.83
C ALA A 4 26.22 -16.94 -31.48
N GLN A 5 26.73 -18.15 -31.24
CA GLN A 5 26.56 -18.87 -29.97
C GLN A 5 27.30 -18.21 -28.79
N GLU A 6 28.51 -17.68 -28.99
CA GLU A 6 29.28 -17.03 -27.93
C GLU A 6 28.69 -15.67 -27.55
N ALA A 7 28.21 -14.93 -28.55
CA ALA A 7 27.45 -13.70 -28.32
C ALA A 7 26.19 -14.00 -27.49
N ALA A 8 25.39 -15.00 -27.88
CA ALA A 8 24.17 -15.39 -27.16
C ALA A 8 24.44 -15.78 -25.70
N LYS A 9 25.51 -16.55 -25.43
CA LYS A 9 25.89 -16.96 -24.07
C LYS A 9 26.33 -15.77 -23.19
N LEU A 10 27.05 -14.81 -23.77
CA LEU A 10 27.44 -13.58 -23.07
C LEU A 10 26.22 -12.70 -22.75
N TYR A 11 25.31 -12.54 -23.72
CA TYR A 11 24.05 -11.83 -23.51
C TYR A 11 23.20 -12.49 -22.41
N HIS A 12 23.06 -13.82 -22.44
CA HIS A 12 22.32 -14.59 -21.44
C HIS A 12 22.89 -14.41 -20.02
N THR A 13 24.21 -14.46 -19.87
CA THR A 13 24.87 -14.32 -18.56
C THR A 13 24.69 -12.92 -17.96
N ASN A 14 24.90 -11.87 -18.77
CA ASN A 14 24.65 -10.49 -18.35
C ASN A 14 23.17 -10.26 -18.02
N TYR A 15 22.28 -10.88 -18.78
CA TYR A 15 20.85 -10.79 -18.60
C TYR A 15 20.38 -11.40 -17.27
N VAL A 16 20.84 -12.61 -16.93
CA VAL A 16 20.51 -13.28 -15.65
C VAL A 16 21.05 -12.50 -14.44
N ARG A 17 22.25 -11.91 -14.56
CA ARG A 17 22.79 -11.07 -13.48
C ARG A 17 21.93 -9.82 -13.26
N ASN A 18 21.52 -9.16 -14.35
CA ASN A 18 20.69 -7.96 -14.27
C ASN A 18 19.29 -8.29 -13.74
N SER A 19 18.68 -9.42 -14.14
CA SER A 19 17.37 -9.82 -13.63
C SER A 19 17.39 -10.11 -12.13
N ARG A 20 18.43 -10.77 -11.62
CA ARG A 20 18.62 -11.00 -10.18
C ARG A 20 18.79 -9.70 -9.40
N ALA A 21 19.56 -8.75 -9.92
CA ALA A 21 19.72 -7.43 -9.29
C ALA A 21 18.38 -6.68 -9.20
N ILE A 22 17.58 -6.71 -10.27
CA ILE A 22 16.24 -6.11 -10.30
C ILE A 22 15.31 -6.83 -9.29
N GLY A 23 15.41 -8.16 -9.18
CA GLY A 23 14.66 -8.94 -8.19
C GLY A 23 14.99 -8.57 -6.74
N VAL A 24 16.26 -8.33 -6.41
CA VAL A 24 16.68 -7.86 -5.08
C VAL A 24 16.15 -6.45 -4.81
N LEU A 25 16.25 -5.55 -5.80
CA LEU A 25 15.72 -4.19 -5.69
C LEU A 25 14.20 -4.19 -5.45
N TRP A 26 13.48 -5.03 -6.19
CA TRP A 26 12.04 -5.24 -6.00
C TRP A 26 11.71 -5.73 -4.59
N ALA A 27 12.49 -6.68 -4.04
CA ALA A 27 12.30 -7.17 -2.68
C ALA A 27 12.51 -6.06 -1.63
N ILE A 28 13.55 -5.24 -1.79
CA ILE A 28 13.83 -4.10 -0.91
C ILE A 28 12.67 -3.10 -0.93
N PHE A 29 12.23 -2.68 -2.12
CA PHE A 29 11.12 -1.74 -2.24
C PHE A 29 9.80 -2.33 -1.71
N THR A 30 9.56 -3.63 -1.89
CA THR A 30 8.40 -4.31 -1.29
C THR A 30 8.41 -4.23 0.24
N ILE A 31 9.58 -4.39 0.88
CA ILE A 31 9.72 -4.24 2.33
C ILE A 31 9.49 -2.79 2.77
N CYS A 32 10.07 -1.83 2.06
CA CYS A 32 9.85 -0.41 2.33
C CYS A 32 8.36 -0.04 2.21
N PHE A 33 7.69 -0.52 1.17
CA PHE A 33 6.27 -0.34 0.97
C PHE A 33 5.43 -0.94 2.09
N ALA A 34 5.76 -2.14 2.57
CA ALA A 34 5.07 -2.74 3.71
C ALA A 34 5.19 -1.89 4.98
N ILE A 35 6.36 -1.31 5.25
CA ILE A 35 6.53 -0.37 6.38
C ILE A 35 5.63 0.85 6.21
N VAL A 36 5.62 1.47 5.02
CA VAL A 36 4.76 2.62 4.73
C VAL A 36 3.29 2.26 4.91
N ASN A 37 2.85 1.09 4.44
CA ASN A 37 1.47 0.64 4.53
C ASN A 37 1.04 0.39 5.99
N VAL A 38 1.90 -0.24 6.81
CA VAL A 38 1.69 -0.39 8.26
C VAL A 38 1.60 0.97 8.95
N VAL A 39 2.49 1.91 8.62
CA VAL A 39 2.47 3.28 9.16
C VAL A 39 1.17 3.99 8.79
N CYS A 40 0.75 3.94 7.52
CA CYS A 40 -0.50 4.54 7.07
C CYS A 40 -1.72 3.94 7.79
N PHE A 41 -1.70 2.64 8.06
CA PHE A 41 -2.79 1.97 8.76
C PHE A 41 -2.89 2.38 10.24
N ILE A 42 -1.75 2.42 10.95
CA ILE A 42 -1.73 2.66 12.41
C ILE A 42 -1.84 4.14 12.75
N GLN A 43 -1.25 5.02 11.93
CA GLN A 43 -1.09 6.42 12.31
C GLN A 43 -2.39 7.21 12.14
N PRO A 44 -2.84 7.94 13.19
CA PRO A 44 -4.12 8.62 13.17
C PRO A 44 -4.06 10.01 12.51
N TYR A 45 -3.03 10.29 11.72
CA TYR A 45 -2.78 11.59 11.11
C TYR A 45 -3.15 11.58 9.62
N TRP A 46 -4.40 11.25 9.32
CA TRP A 46 -4.94 11.32 7.96
C TRP A 46 -5.53 12.71 7.69
N ILE A 47 -6.32 13.22 8.64
CA ILE A 47 -6.85 14.58 8.66
C ILE A 47 -6.61 15.15 10.05
N GLY A 48 -6.50 16.46 10.17
CA GLY A 48 -6.66 17.07 11.48
C GLY A 48 -6.89 18.56 11.43
N ASP A 49 -6.67 19.16 12.59
CA ASP A 49 -6.87 20.58 12.81
C ASP A 49 -6.03 21.44 11.87
N GLY A 50 -6.58 22.62 11.56
CA GLY A 50 -5.99 23.65 10.72
C GLY A 50 -5.93 24.98 11.47
N VAL A 51 -5.50 26.04 10.80
CA VAL A 51 -5.40 27.37 11.45
C VAL A 51 -6.77 27.91 11.85
N ASP A 52 -7.80 27.59 11.05
CA ASP A 52 -9.15 28.12 11.21
C ASP A 52 -10.12 27.14 11.90
N THR A 53 -9.62 26.01 12.41
CA THR A 53 -10.50 24.99 13.02
C THR A 53 -11.01 25.41 14.40
N PRO A 54 -12.29 25.19 14.73
CA PRO A 54 -12.86 25.49 16.04
C PRO A 54 -12.22 24.71 17.20
N GLN A 55 -11.74 23.50 16.93
CA GLN A 55 -11.20 22.57 17.94
C GLN A 55 -9.96 21.88 17.38
N ALA A 56 -8.93 21.71 18.21
CA ALA A 56 -7.74 20.93 17.87
C ALA A 56 -8.07 19.43 17.86
N GLY A 57 -7.46 18.66 16.96
CA GLY A 57 -7.75 17.23 16.84
C GLY A 57 -7.19 16.60 15.58
N TYR A 58 -7.25 15.28 15.52
CA TYR A 58 -6.83 14.52 14.35
C TYR A 58 -7.66 13.25 14.19
N PHE A 59 -7.82 12.83 12.95
CA PHE A 59 -8.58 11.66 12.55
C PHE A 59 -7.69 10.72 11.74
N GLY A 60 -7.68 9.46 12.17
CA GLY A 60 -7.17 8.33 11.42
C GLY A 60 -8.29 7.48 10.83
N LEU A 61 -7.93 6.27 10.42
CA LEU A 61 -8.86 5.29 9.88
C LEU A 61 -9.84 4.76 10.94
N PHE A 62 -9.32 4.33 12.08
CA PHE A 62 -10.09 3.72 13.17
C PHE A 62 -9.89 4.39 14.53
N HIS A 63 -8.99 5.37 14.62
CA HIS A 63 -8.68 6.09 15.84
C HIS A 63 -8.65 7.59 15.58
N TYR A 64 -9.31 8.38 16.42
CA TYR A 64 -9.39 9.83 16.30
C TYR A 64 -9.36 10.47 17.68
N CYS A 65 -8.89 11.72 17.75
CA CYS A 65 -8.84 12.50 18.98
C CYS A 65 -9.36 13.91 18.72
N ILE A 66 -10.28 14.38 19.55
CA ILE A 66 -10.90 15.71 19.42
C ILE A 66 -10.76 16.46 20.74
N GLY A 67 -10.38 17.73 20.67
CA GLY A 67 -10.26 18.63 21.81
C GLY A 67 -11.62 19.17 22.23
N ASN A 68 -11.80 19.39 23.54
CA ASN A 68 -13.09 19.84 24.08
C ASN A 68 -13.31 21.37 24.00
N GLY A 69 -12.48 22.10 23.26
CA GLY A 69 -12.56 23.56 23.06
C GLY A 69 -12.14 24.44 24.26
N PHE A 70 -12.26 23.93 25.49
CA PHE A 70 -11.99 24.68 26.72
C PHE A 70 -10.66 24.32 27.40
N SER A 71 -10.17 23.10 27.17
CA SER A 71 -8.92 22.56 27.72
C SER A 71 -8.06 22.00 26.59
N ARG A 72 -6.74 21.95 26.80
CA ARG A 72 -5.78 21.28 25.90
C ARG A 72 -5.90 19.75 25.91
N GLU A 73 -6.84 19.21 26.68
CA GLU A 73 -7.08 17.79 26.78
C GLU A 73 -7.82 17.26 25.54
N LEU A 74 -7.22 16.26 24.90
CA LEU A 74 -7.75 15.57 23.74
C LEU A 74 -8.49 14.30 24.18
N THR A 75 -9.74 14.16 23.79
CA THR A 75 -10.49 12.91 24.02
C THR A 75 -10.29 11.98 22.83
N CYS A 76 -9.55 10.90 23.03
CA CYS A 76 -9.27 9.90 22.01
C CYS A 76 -10.29 8.76 22.05
N ARG A 77 -10.81 8.39 20.89
CA ARG A 77 -11.76 7.30 20.72
C ARG A 77 -11.44 6.48 19.47
N GLY A 78 -11.97 5.26 19.47
CA GLY A 78 -11.78 4.30 18.39
C GLY A 78 -10.70 3.28 18.71
N SER A 79 -10.95 2.04 18.33
CA SER A 79 -10.00 0.93 18.40
C SER A 79 -10.19 0.06 17.18
N PHE A 80 -9.12 -0.57 16.70
CA PHE A 80 -9.18 -1.53 15.60
C PHE A 80 -10.11 -2.72 15.89
N THR A 81 -10.30 -3.08 17.16
CA THR A 81 -11.15 -4.22 17.56
C THR A 81 -12.60 -3.83 17.82
N ASP A 82 -12.93 -2.54 17.86
CA ASP A 82 -14.27 -2.06 18.19
C ASP A 82 -14.81 -1.11 17.12
N PHE A 83 -15.17 -1.69 15.98
CA PHE A 83 -15.76 -0.97 14.84
C PHE A 83 -17.13 -0.36 15.14
N SER A 84 -17.75 -0.64 16.29
CA SER A 84 -19.00 0.00 16.69
C SER A 84 -18.81 1.49 16.99
N THR A 85 -17.61 1.87 17.43
CA THR A 85 -17.24 3.23 17.86
C THR A 85 -16.87 4.19 16.72
N LEU A 86 -16.77 3.69 15.48
CA LEU A 86 -16.43 4.52 14.32
C LEU A 86 -17.64 5.32 13.82
N PRO A 87 -17.44 6.60 13.48
CA PRO A 87 -18.54 7.54 13.27
C PRO A 87 -19.32 7.35 11.96
N SER A 88 -18.72 6.71 10.95
CA SER A 88 -19.39 6.44 9.68
C SER A 88 -19.09 5.04 9.15
N GLY A 89 -20.02 4.49 8.36
CA GLY A 89 -19.81 3.25 7.62
C GLY A 89 -18.64 3.35 6.63
N ALA A 90 -18.39 4.55 6.10
CA ALA A 90 -17.27 4.83 5.21
C ALA A 90 -15.91 4.63 5.91
N PHE A 91 -15.72 5.15 7.13
CA PHE A 91 -14.46 4.93 7.86
C PHE A 91 -14.22 3.45 8.21
N LYS A 92 -15.30 2.68 8.49
CA LYS A 92 -15.21 1.23 8.71
C LYS A 92 -14.75 0.51 7.44
N ALA A 93 -15.35 0.83 6.30
CA ALA A 93 -14.98 0.26 5.01
C ALA A 93 -13.55 0.66 4.60
N ALA A 94 -13.17 1.94 4.75
CA ALA A 94 -11.82 2.42 4.46
C ALA A 94 -10.77 1.70 5.33
N SER A 95 -11.03 1.56 6.63
CA SER A 95 -10.18 0.79 7.56
C SER A 95 -10.02 -0.65 7.12
N PHE A 96 -11.12 -1.31 6.70
CA PHE A 96 -11.07 -2.68 6.23
C PHE A 96 -10.20 -2.83 4.97
N PHE A 97 -10.41 -1.99 3.94
CA PHE A 97 -9.64 -2.09 2.71
C PHE A 97 -8.15 -1.78 2.91
N ILE A 98 -7.81 -0.76 3.69
CA ILE A 98 -6.40 -0.43 3.96
C ILE A 98 -5.75 -1.49 4.85
N GLY A 99 -6.48 -2.01 5.84
CA GLY A 99 -6.02 -3.14 6.64
C GLY A 99 -5.79 -4.41 5.81
N LEU A 100 -6.69 -4.71 4.86
CA LEU A 100 -6.52 -5.82 3.92
C LEU A 100 -5.30 -5.62 3.04
N SER A 101 -5.07 -4.40 2.55
CA SER A 101 -3.86 -4.05 1.78
C SER A 101 -2.58 -4.31 2.57
N MET A 102 -2.54 -3.88 3.84
CA MET A 102 -1.43 -4.12 4.76
C MET A 102 -1.18 -5.62 4.97
N MET A 103 -2.24 -6.41 5.19
CA MET A 103 -2.11 -7.86 5.38
C MET A 103 -1.60 -8.56 4.11
N LEU A 104 -2.09 -8.15 2.94
CA LEU A 104 -1.64 -8.69 1.65
C LEU A 104 -0.15 -8.43 1.40
N ILE A 105 0.36 -7.23 1.73
CA ILE A 105 1.77 -6.93 1.53
C ILE A 105 2.68 -7.64 2.54
N ILE A 106 2.24 -7.79 3.79
CA ILE A 106 2.95 -8.60 4.78
C ILE A 106 3.00 -10.06 4.31
N ALA A 107 1.88 -10.60 3.84
CA ALA A 107 1.84 -11.94 3.26
C ALA A 107 2.76 -12.07 2.04
N CYS A 108 2.88 -11.04 1.20
CA CYS A 108 3.81 -11.01 0.07
C CYS A 108 5.27 -11.15 0.52
N ILE A 109 5.67 -10.51 1.63
CA ILE A 109 7.01 -10.68 2.21
C ILE A 109 7.21 -12.11 2.70
N ILE A 110 6.20 -12.70 3.35
CA ILE A 110 6.25 -14.10 3.79
C ILE A 110 6.42 -15.03 2.57
N CYS A 111 5.76 -14.74 1.45
CA CYS A 111 5.93 -15.47 0.20
C CYS A 111 7.37 -15.44 -0.34
N PHE A 112 8.24 -14.53 0.10
CA PHE A 112 9.66 -14.58 -0.28
C PHE A 112 10.35 -15.84 0.25
N THR A 113 9.88 -16.42 1.35
CA THR A 113 10.38 -17.72 1.84
C THR A 113 10.06 -18.87 0.87
N LEU A 114 9.03 -18.73 0.02
CA LEU A 114 8.67 -19.74 -0.97
C LEU A 114 9.69 -19.81 -2.12
N PHE A 115 10.59 -18.83 -2.27
CA PHE A 115 11.68 -18.93 -3.26
C PHE A 115 12.61 -20.13 -3.01
N PHE A 116 12.63 -20.70 -1.80
CA PHE A 116 13.42 -21.90 -1.50
C PHE A 116 12.75 -23.20 -1.95
N PHE A 117 11.42 -23.22 -2.08
CA PHE A 117 10.64 -24.45 -2.32
C PHE A 117 9.91 -24.46 -3.66
N CYS A 118 9.56 -23.28 -4.18
CA CYS A 118 8.77 -23.11 -5.39
C CYS A 118 9.59 -22.50 -6.51
N ASN A 119 9.12 -22.69 -7.75
CA ASN A 119 9.70 -22.03 -8.91
C ASN A 119 9.65 -20.50 -8.75
N THR A 120 10.79 -19.85 -8.97
CA THR A 120 10.96 -18.40 -8.91
C THR A 120 9.91 -17.64 -9.75
N ALA A 121 9.54 -18.16 -10.93
CA ALA A 121 8.52 -17.54 -11.78
C ALA A 121 7.13 -17.55 -11.14
N THR A 122 6.77 -18.68 -10.51
CA THR A 122 5.50 -18.84 -9.80
C THR A 122 5.43 -17.89 -8.60
N VAL A 123 6.50 -17.81 -7.81
CA VAL A 123 6.56 -16.91 -6.64
C VAL A 123 6.39 -15.45 -7.07
N TYR A 124 7.10 -15.01 -8.12
CA TYR A 124 6.94 -13.65 -8.64
C TYR A 124 5.51 -13.35 -9.09
N LYS A 125 4.84 -14.28 -9.79
CA LYS A 125 3.45 -14.08 -10.23
C LYS A 125 2.47 -14.02 -9.06
N ILE A 126 2.63 -14.89 -8.05
CA ILE A 126 1.80 -14.85 -6.84
C ILE A 126 1.97 -13.49 -6.15
N CYS A 127 3.21 -13.06 -5.93
CA CYS A 127 3.51 -11.77 -5.33
C CYS A 127 2.96 -10.61 -6.16
N ALA A 128 3.04 -10.69 -7.50
CA ALA A 128 2.50 -9.68 -8.40
C ALA A 128 0.99 -9.49 -8.23
N TRP A 129 0.23 -10.58 -8.14
CA TRP A 129 -1.22 -10.55 -7.90
C TRP A 129 -1.57 -10.04 -6.50
N MET A 130 -0.78 -10.42 -5.48
CA MET A 130 -0.97 -9.92 -4.12
C MET A 130 -0.71 -8.40 -4.04
N GLN A 131 0.36 -7.93 -4.69
CA GLN A 131 0.70 -6.50 -4.78
C GLN A 131 -0.35 -5.72 -5.58
N LEU A 132 -0.88 -6.30 -6.68
CA LEU A 132 -1.95 -5.67 -7.46
C LEU A 132 -3.23 -5.53 -6.63
N THR A 133 -3.60 -6.57 -5.89
CA THR A 133 -4.77 -6.57 -5.03
C THR A 133 -4.59 -5.58 -3.87
N SER A 134 -3.39 -5.54 -3.27
CA SER A 134 -3.00 -4.57 -2.25
C SER A 134 -3.14 -3.12 -2.76
N ALA A 135 -2.72 -2.84 -4.01
CA ALA A 135 -2.87 -1.54 -4.64
C ALA A 135 -4.35 -1.17 -4.84
N ALA A 136 -5.17 -2.09 -5.35
CA ALA A 136 -6.61 -1.88 -5.54
C ALA A 136 -7.31 -1.59 -4.20
N CYS A 137 -6.97 -2.31 -3.14
CA CYS A 137 -7.50 -2.06 -1.80
C CYS A 137 -7.08 -0.69 -1.25
N LEU A 138 -5.84 -0.25 -1.45
CA LEU A 138 -5.40 1.11 -1.05
C LEU A 138 -6.17 2.19 -1.81
N VAL A 139 -6.35 2.02 -3.12
CA VAL A 139 -7.14 2.95 -3.95
C VAL A 139 -8.57 3.06 -3.41
N LEU A 140 -9.24 1.92 -3.20
CA LEU A 140 -10.59 1.91 -2.66
C LEU A 140 -10.65 2.57 -1.27
N GLY A 141 -9.73 2.24 -0.38
CA GLY A 141 -9.67 2.85 0.95
C GLY A 141 -9.48 4.36 0.91
N CYS A 142 -8.58 4.86 0.06
CA CYS A 142 -8.32 6.30 -0.09
C CYS A 142 -9.49 7.05 -0.74
N MET A 143 -10.26 6.41 -1.62
CA MET A 143 -11.49 6.99 -2.20
C MET A 143 -12.66 6.97 -1.21
N ILE A 144 -12.81 5.90 -0.42
CA ILE A 144 -13.91 5.77 0.55
C ILE A 144 -13.69 6.69 1.75
N PHE A 145 -12.45 6.93 2.16
CA PHE A 145 -12.16 7.73 3.35
C PHE A 145 -12.78 9.15 3.32
N PRO A 146 -12.71 9.91 2.21
CA PRO A 146 -13.43 11.18 2.04
C PRO A 146 -14.97 11.13 2.11
N ASP A 147 -15.57 9.97 1.85
CA ASP A 147 -17.03 9.81 1.98
C ASP A 147 -17.49 9.84 3.44
N GLY A 148 -16.58 9.60 4.40
CA GLY A 148 -16.88 9.66 5.83
C GLY A 148 -16.78 11.05 6.46
N TRP A 149 -16.40 12.08 5.72
CA TRP A 149 -16.15 13.42 6.26
C TRP A 149 -17.43 14.17 6.67
N ASP A 150 -18.59 13.68 6.26
CA ASP A 150 -19.89 14.26 6.60
C ASP A 150 -20.39 13.88 8.01
N SER A 151 -19.64 13.07 8.76
CA SER A 151 -20.00 12.66 10.12
C SER A 151 -19.98 13.84 11.09
N ASP A 152 -20.82 13.77 12.13
CA ASP A 152 -20.97 14.84 13.11
C ASP A 152 -19.65 15.12 13.87
N GLU A 153 -18.84 14.10 14.12
CA GLU A 153 -17.54 14.21 14.75
C GLU A 153 -16.53 14.98 13.89
N VAL A 154 -16.54 14.73 12.57
CA VAL A 154 -15.67 15.45 11.64
C VAL A 154 -16.15 16.89 11.47
N LYS A 155 -17.47 17.11 11.31
CA LYS A 155 -18.06 18.46 11.26
C LYS A 155 -17.80 19.27 12.53
N ARG A 156 -17.84 18.63 13.70
CA ARG A 156 -17.51 19.29 14.97
C ARG A 156 -16.07 19.82 15.01
N MET A 157 -15.11 19.11 14.40
CA MET A 157 -13.71 19.53 14.33
C MET A 157 -13.44 20.48 13.16
N CYS A 158 -14.03 20.21 11.99
CA CYS A 158 -13.74 20.86 10.72
C CYS A 158 -14.73 21.97 10.35
N GLY A 159 -15.78 22.16 11.15
CA GLY A 159 -16.87 23.11 10.93
C GLY A 159 -18.03 22.53 10.11
N GLU A 160 -19.19 23.17 10.26
CA GLU A 160 -20.48 22.77 9.63
C GLU A 160 -20.47 22.81 8.10
N LYS A 161 -19.50 23.51 7.49
CA LYS A 161 -19.33 23.53 6.02
C LYS A 161 -18.69 22.26 5.47
N THR A 162 -18.27 21.33 6.34
CA THR A 162 -17.66 20.07 5.93
C THR A 162 -18.71 19.13 5.38
N ASP A 163 -18.43 18.56 4.21
CA ASP A 163 -19.29 17.59 3.53
C ASP A 163 -18.42 16.52 2.86
N LYS A 164 -19.05 15.50 2.27
CA LYS A 164 -18.36 14.44 1.52
C LYS A 164 -17.39 15.04 0.51
N TYR A 165 -16.13 14.59 0.54
CA TYR A 165 -15.03 15.11 -0.30
C TYR A 165 -14.72 16.60 -0.17
N THR A 166 -15.38 17.33 0.74
CA THR A 166 -15.19 18.75 0.97
C THR A 166 -14.71 18.97 2.40
N LEU A 167 -13.40 19.08 2.55
CA LEU A 167 -12.78 19.36 3.84
C LEU A 167 -13.01 20.84 4.18
N GLY A 168 -13.66 21.13 5.32
CA GLY A 168 -13.95 22.48 5.77
C GLY A 168 -12.70 23.24 6.23
N ALA A 169 -12.63 23.60 7.51
CA ALA A 169 -11.47 24.28 8.09
C ALA A 169 -10.27 23.34 8.37
N CYS A 170 -10.47 22.03 8.25
CA CYS A 170 -9.42 21.03 8.49
C CYS A 170 -8.43 20.92 7.34
N SER A 171 -7.29 20.28 7.63
CA SER A 171 -6.26 20.00 6.64
C SER A 171 -5.97 18.50 6.52
N VAL A 172 -5.60 18.09 5.32
CA VAL A 172 -5.06 16.75 5.05
C VAL A 172 -3.68 16.63 5.68
N ARG A 173 -3.41 15.51 6.33
CA ARG A 173 -2.14 15.22 6.98
C ARG A 173 -1.32 14.18 6.22
N TRP A 174 -0.06 14.05 6.63
CA TRP A 174 0.96 13.29 5.93
C TRP A 174 0.63 11.81 5.71
N ALA A 175 -0.14 11.15 6.59
CA ALA A 175 -0.44 9.73 6.42
C ALA A 175 -1.33 9.48 5.19
N TYR A 176 -2.28 10.37 4.91
CA TYR A 176 -3.11 10.29 3.71
C TYR A 176 -2.27 10.50 2.43
N ILE A 177 -1.32 11.43 2.47
CA ILE A 177 -0.41 11.70 1.35
C ILE A 177 0.49 10.47 1.08
N LEU A 178 1.03 9.85 2.13
CA LEU A 178 1.81 8.62 2.00
C LEU A 178 0.98 7.46 1.44
N ALA A 179 -0.30 7.34 1.82
CA ALA A 179 -1.19 6.32 1.26
C ALA A 179 -1.39 6.52 -0.25
N ILE A 180 -1.56 7.76 -0.72
CA ILE A 180 -1.67 8.08 -2.14
C ILE A 180 -0.38 7.75 -2.89
N ILE A 181 0.78 8.13 -2.36
CA ILE A 181 2.09 7.78 -2.96
C ILE A 181 2.27 6.26 -2.99
N GLY A 182 1.85 5.57 -1.93
CA GLY A 182 1.89 4.11 -1.82
C GLY A 182 1.09 3.39 -2.89
N ILE A 183 0.01 3.98 -3.42
CA ILE A 183 -0.72 3.40 -4.56
C ILE A 183 0.18 3.28 -5.79
N LEU A 184 0.89 4.36 -6.14
CA LEU A 184 1.78 4.36 -7.31
C LEU A 184 2.93 3.36 -7.12
N ASP A 185 3.52 3.32 -5.93
CA ASP A 185 4.59 2.38 -5.61
C ASP A 185 4.10 0.91 -5.71
N ALA A 186 2.93 0.60 -5.16
CA ALA A 186 2.33 -0.73 -5.25
C ALA A 186 2.05 -1.17 -6.70
N LEU A 187 1.58 -0.25 -7.56
CA LEU A 187 1.37 -0.52 -8.98
C LEU A 187 2.68 -0.80 -9.71
N ILE A 188 3.73 -0.01 -9.45
CA ILE A 188 5.06 -0.20 -10.02
C ILE A 188 5.66 -1.55 -9.57
N LEU A 189 5.55 -1.87 -8.29
CA LEU A 189 6.02 -3.14 -7.72
C LEU A 189 5.31 -4.35 -8.34
N SER A 190 3.98 -4.28 -8.47
CA SER A 190 3.20 -5.33 -9.10
C SER A 190 3.60 -5.52 -10.57
N PHE A 191 3.73 -4.43 -11.32
CA PHE A 191 4.19 -4.48 -12.71
C PHE A 191 5.58 -5.10 -12.83
N LEU A 192 6.52 -4.68 -11.97
CA LEU A 192 7.87 -5.22 -11.94
C LEU A 192 7.87 -6.73 -11.63
N ALA A 193 7.05 -7.18 -10.68
CA ALA A 193 6.89 -8.59 -10.34
C ALA A 193 6.33 -9.40 -11.51
N PHE A 194 5.32 -8.89 -12.23
CA PHE A 194 4.81 -9.56 -13.45
C PHE A 194 5.88 -9.67 -14.53
N VAL A 195 6.63 -8.58 -14.77
CA VAL A 195 7.73 -8.59 -15.73
C VAL A 195 8.77 -9.63 -15.32
N LEU A 196 9.25 -9.63 -14.08
CA LEU A 196 10.22 -10.60 -13.58
C LEU A 196 9.72 -12.04 -13.68
N GLY A 197 8.47 -12.31 -13.32
CA GLY A 197 7.86 -13.63 -13.41
C GLY A 197 7.77 -14.14 -14.85
N ASN A 198 7.28 -13.30 -15.78
CA ASN A 198 7.19 -13.66 -17.20
C ASN A 198 8.57 -13.83 -17.85
N ARG A 199 9.55 -13.01 -17.44
CA ARG A 199 10.94 -13.13 -17.89
C ARG A 199 11.53 -14.47 -17.45
N GLN A 200 11.28 -14.89 -16.22
CA GLN A 200 11.79 -16.16 -15.70
C GLN A 200 11.19 -17.37 -16.43
N ASP A 201 9.90 -17.33 -16.78
CA ASP A 201 9.27 -18.37 -17.62
C ASP A 201 9.92 -18.48 -19.00
N SER A 202 10.20 -17.35 -19.64
CA SER A 202 10.84 -17.35 -20.96
C SER A 202 12.22 -18.00 -20.95
N LEU A 203 13.01 -17.75 -19.90
CA LEU A 203 14.33 -18.36 -19.73
C LEU A 203 14.25 -19.87 -19.54
N MET A 204 13.34 -20.34 -18.68
CA MET A 204 13.15 -21.78 -18.47
C MET A 204 12.70 -22.50 -19.75
N ALA A 205 11.83 -21.86 -20.55
CA ALA A 205 11.39 -22.41 -21.82
C ALA A 205 12.53 -22.50 -22.87
N GLU A 206 13.51 -21.60 -22.83
CA GLU A 206 14.70 -21.67 -23.69
C GLU A 206 15.65 -22.78 -23.25
N GLU A 207 15.90 -22.96 -21.95
CA GLU A 207 16.75 -24.03 -21.42
C GLU A 207 16.19 -25.42 -21.77
N LEU A 208 14.88 -25.64 -21.59
CA LEU A 208 14.19 -26.88 -21.98
C LEU A 208 14.29 -27.18 -23.48
N LYS A 209 14.27 -26.16 -24.35
CA LYS A 209 14.44 -26.36 -25.80
C LYS A 209 15.89 -26.68 -26.17
N ALA A 210 16.86 -26.15 -25.43
CA ALA A 210 18.26 -26.42 -25.64
C ALA A 210 18.66 -27.85 -25.22
N GLU A 211 18.08 -28.39 -24.14
CA GLU A 211 18.33 -29.78 -23.72
C GLU A 211 17.72 -30.82 -24.66
N ASN A 212 16.63 -30.49 -25.35
CA ASN A 212 15.94 -31.40 -26.27
C ASN A 212 16.55 -31.45 -27.69
N LYS A 213 17.67 -30.77 -27.93
CA LYS A 213 18.30 -30.64 -29.25
C LYS A 213 19.73 -31.19 -29.25
#